data_AF-W4V098-F1
#
_entry.id   AF-W4V098-F1
#
_cell.length_a   1.000
_cell.length_b   1.000
_cell.length_c   1.000
_cell.angle_alpha   90.00
_cell.angle_beta   90.00
_cell.angle_gamma   90.00
#
_symmetry.space_group_name_H-M   'P 1'
#
loop_
_entity.id
_entity.type
_entity.pdbx_description
1 polymer ?
#
loop_
_entity_poly.entity_id
_entity_poly.type
_entity_poly.pdbx_seq_one_letter_code
_entity_poly.pdbx_strand_id
1 'polypeptide(L)'
;MEDVAFLLWAINSPVGEDYELVENPMDADLLELSELIYKRLDEAFEQAPISNHLADDWLMEAADGRRTYRATGSLPGEKMPENVARFMEASGGESLMYFDSYLALKMFFIHSLKWEDKEDELLPDLMECENFVLYANPKGLLIGPDVATYFADPRNPLYDAEASEEEAYELFTEQGLFPFDLLKYAMKNNLLPDAQLPFENGKTLLHDNWDFLARWFLGEYYEGN
;
A
#
# COMPACT_ATOMS: atom_id res chain seq x y z
N MET A 1 22.59 -17.14 5.36
CA MET A 1 22.35 -17.08 3.90
C MET A 1 21.11 -16.25 3.61
N GLU A 2 19.94 -16.63 4.16
CA GLU A 2 18.68 -15.87 4.01
C GLU A 2 18.83 -14.37 4.38
N ASP A 3 19.54 -14.05 5.46
CA ASP A 3 19.79 -12.65 5.84
C ASP A 3 20.59 -11.87 4.79
N VAL A 4 21.55 -12.52 4.13
CA VAL A 4 22.38 -11.89 3.08
C VAL A 4 21.55 -11.69 1.81
N ALA A 5 20.72 -12.67 1.45
CA ALA A 5 19.79 -12.55 0.33
C ALA A 5 18.81 -11.40 0.57
N PHE A 6 18.25 -11.29 1.77
CA PHE A 6 17.38 -10.19 2.15
C PHE A 6 18.08 -8.82 2.04
N LEU A 7 19.32 -8.70 2.52
CA LEU A 7 20.09 -7.45 2.41
C LEU A 7 20.38 -7.08 0.96
N LEU A 8 20.73 -8.05 0.10
CA LEU A 8 20.94 -7.81 -1.33
C LEU A 8 19.65 -7.38 -2.02
N TRP A 9 18.54 -8.04 -1.72
CA TRP A 9 17.23 -7.65 -2.23
C TRP A 9 16.86 -6.23 -1.79
N ALA A 10 17.03 -5.89 -0.52
CA ALA A 10 16.74 -4.56 0.02
C ALA A 10 17.58 -3.46 -0.65
N ILE A 11 18.83 -3.75 -1.03
CA ILE A 11 19.70 -2.83 -1.76
C ILE A 11 19.22 -2.66 -3.22
N ASN A 12 18.77 -3.74 -3.85
CA ASN A 12 18.37 -3.75 -5.26
C ASN A 12 16.90 -3.33 -5.48
N SER A 13 16.08 -3.28 -4.43
CA SER A 13 14.70 -2.78 -4.44
C SER A 13 14.59 -1.52 -3.57
N PRO A 14 15.20 -0.39 -3.98
CA PRO A 14 15.17 0.84 -3.20
C PRO A 14 13.75 1.37 -3.03
N VAL A 15 13.50 2.01 -1.90
CA VAL A 15 12.22 2.66 -1.59
C VAL A 15 12.32 4.15 -1.94
N GLY A 16 11.31 4.72 -2.60
CA GLY A 16 11.22 6.15 -2.90
C GLY A 16 11.28 6.48 -4.40
N GLU A 17 11.68 7.72 -4.75
CA GLU A 17 11.63 8.25 -6.12
C GLU A 17 12.54 7.51 -7.13
N ASP A 18 13.52 6.75 -6.67
CA ASP A 18 14.42 5.92 -7.50
C ASP A 18 13.88 4.49 -7.74
N TYR A 19 12.61 4.25 -7.42
CA TYR A 19 11.95 2.96 -7.59
C TYR A 19 11.55 2.75 -9.06
N GLU A 20 12.18 1.78 -9.73
CA GLU A 20 11.81 1.38 -11.11
C GLU A 20 11.05 0.05 -11.15
N LEU A 21 11.35 -0.92 -10.27
CA LEU A 21 10.68 -2.22 -10.22
C LEU A 21 10.96 -2.94 -8.88
N VAL A 22 10.06 -3.83 -8.43
CA VAL A 22 10.39 -4.81 -7.36
C VAL A 22 11.23 -5.95 -7.93
N GLU A 23 12.43 -6.15 -7.39
CA GLU A 23 13.25 -7.31 -7.73
C GLU A 23 12.73 -8.59 -7.08
N ASN A 24 12.91 -9.72 -7.76
CA ASN A 24 12.53 -11.02 -7.22
C ASN A 24 13.52 -11.45 -6.11
N PRO A 25 13.11 -11.55 -4.84
CA PRO A 25 14.02 -11.95 -3.75
C PRO A 25 14.50 -13.42 -3.85
N MET A 26 13.86 -14.21 -4.72
CA MET A 26 14.20 -15.62 -4.99
C MET A 26 14.92 -15.80 -6.32
N ASP A 27 15.39 -14.71 -6.94
CA ASP A 27 16.17 -14.77 -8.16
C ASP A 27 17.43 -15.64 -7.99
N ALA A 28 17.74 -16.47 -8.99
CA ALA A 28 18.81 -17.46 -8.89
C ALA A 28 20.19 -16.80 -8.76
N ASP A 29 20.43 -15.71 -9.48
CA ASP A 29 21.71 -15.00 -9.45
C ASP A 29 21.87 -14.24 -8.12
N LEU A 30 20.78 -13.67 -7.60
CA LEU A 30 20.75 -13.07 -6.25
C LEU A 30 21.08 -14.12 -5.18
N LEU A 31 20.46 -15.30 -5.25
CA LEU A 31 20.69 -16.38 -4.30
C LEU A 31 22.12 -16.92 -4.37
N GLU A 32 22.67 -17.13 -5.57
CA GLU A 32 24.07 -17.54 -5.76
C GLU A 32 25.05 -16.50 -5.19
N LEU A 33 24.81 -15.22 -5.47
CA LEU A 33 25.60 -14.13 -4.92
C LEU A 33 25.52 -14.09 -3.39
N SER A 34 24.32 -14.31 -2.83
CA SER A 34 24.11 -14.34 -1.38
C SER A 34 24.90 -15.47 -0.71
N GLU A 35 24.96 -16.64 -1.34
CA GLU A 35 25.73 -17.79 -0.84
C GLU A 35 27.23 -17.50 -0.87
N LEU A 36 27.72 -16.91 -1.97
CA LEU A 36 29.12 -16.54 -2.12
C LEU A 36 29.54 -15.51 -1.06
N ILE A 37 28.74 -14.47 -0.85
CA ILE A 37 29.01 -13.43 0.15
C ILE A 37 28.97 -14.03 1.56
N TYR A 38 27.92 -14.81 1.87
CA TYR A 38 27.78 -15.45 3.18
C TYR A 38 29.00 -16.31 3.51
N LYS A 39 29.47 -17.13 2.56
CA LYS A 39 30.66 -17.97 2.75
C LYS A 39 31.91 -17.16 3.04
N ARG A 40 32.11 -16.03 2.35
CA ARG A 40 33.27 -15.14 2.59
C ARG A 40 33.18 -14.47 3.95
N LEU A 41 31.99 -14.05 4.37
CA LEU A 41 31.76 -13.49 5.70
C LEU A 41 32.03 -14.53 6.79
N ASP A 42 31.54 -15.76 6.63
CA ASP A 42 31.74 -16.86 7.57
C ASP A 42 33.23 -17.23 7.72
N GLU A 43 33.96 -17.37 6.61
CA GLU A 43 35.41 -17.63 6.61
C GLU A 43 36.21 -16.50 7.30
N ALA A 44 35.78 -15.25 7.14
CA ALA A 44 36.42 -14.09 7.74
C ALA A 44 36.02 -13.88 9.20
N PHE A 45 34.81 -14.30 9.60
CA PHE A 45 34.25 -14.09 10.93
C PHE A 45 35.16 -14.67 12.02
N GLU A 46 35.65 -15.89 11.82
CA GLU A 46 36.56 -16.57 12.76
C GLU A 46 37.92 -15.86 12.91
N GLN A 47 38.31 -15.04 11.95
CA GLN A 47 39.58 -14.30 11.95
C GLN A 47 39.40 -12.82 12.31
N ALA A 48 38.16 -12.35 12.40
CA ALA A 48 37.87 -10.95 12.65
C ALA A 48 38.24 -10.59 14.10
N PRO A 49 39.02 -9.52 14.32
CA PRO A 49 39.30 -9.05 15.68
C PRO A 49 38.00 -8.59 16.34
N ILE A 50 37.82 -8.94 17.61
CA ILE A 50 36.70 -8.44 18.40
C ILE A 50 36.84 -6.92 18.51
N SER A 51 35.88 -6.19 17.94
CA SER A 51 35.81 -4.74 18.08
C SER A 51 35.52 -4.36 19.53
N ASN A 52 36.29 -3.41 20.08
CA ASN A 52 35.99 -2.78 21.36
C ASN A 52 34.97 -1.64 21.24
N HIS A 53 34.51 -1.35 20.03
CA HIS A 53 33.54 -0.32 19.71
C HIS A 53 32.24 -0.97 19.21
N LEU A 54 31.10 -0.47 19.68
CA LEU A 54 29.83 -0.80 19.02
C LEU A 54 29.86 -0.22 17.60
N ALA A 55 29.30 -0.97 16.66
CA ALA A 55 29.07 -0.47 15.32
C ALA A 55 27.85 0.46 15.35
N ASP A 56 28.08 1.72 15.72
CA ASP A 56 27.02 2.73 15.87
C ASP A 56 26.25 2.96 14.55
N ASP A 57 26.89 2.69 13.40
CA ASP A 57 26.33 2.83 12.04
C ASP A 57 25.65 1.55 11.50
N TRP A 58 25.76 0.40 12.18
CA TRP A 58 25.16 -0.88 11.73
C TRP A 58 23.83 -1.19 12.39
N LEU A 59 23.47 -0.44 13.43
CA LEU A 59 22.08 -0.29 13.79
C LEU A 59 21.47 0.63 12.73
N MET A 60 20.60 0.08 11.86
CA MET A 60 19.50 0.85 11.30
C MET A 60 19.00 1.75 12.43
N GLU A 61 19.09 3.08 12.29
CA GLU A 61 18.81 4.00 13.38
C GLU A 61 17.50 3.57 14.04
N ALA A 62 17.59 3.04 15.26
CA ALA A 62 16.44 2.76 16.10
C ALA A 62 15.78 4.07 16.60
N ALA A 63 16.04 5.18 15.92
CA ALA A 63 15.17 6.35 15.86
C ALA A 63 14.05 6.01 14.87
N ASP A 64 13.15 5.08 15.19
CA ASP A 64 11.93 5.54 15.83
C ASP A 64 11.30 4.53 16.82
N GLY A 65 12.14 3.88 17.63
CA GLY A 65 11.76 2.95 18.70
C GLY A 65 10.92 3.57 19.85
N ARG A 66 10.33 4.75 19.64
CA ARG A 66 9.34 5.37 20.52
C ARG A 66 8.13 5.94 19.77
N ARG A 67 7.69 5.35 18.65
CA ARG A 67 6.27 5.47 18.31
C ARG A 67 5.49 4.54 19.23
N THR A 68 5.18 5.02 20.44
CA THR A 68 4.11 4.42 21.24
C THR A 68 2.85 4.54 20.41
N TYR A 69 2.49 3.43 19.76
CA TYR A 69 1.29 3.27 18.96
C TYR A 69 0.08 3.79 19.72
N ARG A 70 -0.45 4.93 19.29
CA ARG A 70 -1.89 5.17 19.41
C ARG A 70 -2.46 4.85 18.04
N ALA A 71 -3.00 3.64 17.91
CA ALA A 71 -4.05 3.44 16.94
C ALA A 71 -5.08 4.55 17.18
N THR A 72 -5.25 5.47 16.23
CA THR A 72 -6.43 6.31 16.15
C THR A 72 -7.60 5.42 15.70
N GLY A 73 -7.91 4.42 16.52
CA GLY A 73 -9.22 3.80 16.49
C GLY A 73 -10.18 4.84 17.06
N SER A 74 -11.25 5.13 16.32
CA SER A 74 -12.32 6.00 16.82
C SER A 74 -12.71 5.54 18.22
N LEU A 75 -12.72 6.49 19.17
CA LEU A 75 -13.08 6.20 20.54
C LEU A 75 -14.56 5.77 20.57
N PRO A 76 -14.94 4.73 21.35
CA PRO A 76 -16.33 4.32 21.42
C PRO A 76 -17.21 5.49 21.88
N GLY A 77 -18.01 6.05 20.97
CA GLY A 77 -18.90 7.18 21.24
C GLY A 77 -18.61 8.47 20.45
N GLU A 78 -17.56 8.52 19.61
CA GLU A 78 -17.43 9.59 18.62
C GLU A 78 -18.59 9.51 17.62
N LYS A 79 -19.27 10.65 17.42
CA LYS A 79 -20.30 10.74 16.38
C LYS A 79 -19.65 10.49 15.04
N MET A 80 -20.18 9.51 14.32
CA MET A 80 -19.85 9.24 12.92
C MET A 80 -19.83 10.57 12.15
N PRO A 81 -18.77 10.88 11.39
CA PRO A 81 -18.74 12.08 10.56
C PRO A 81 -19.99 12.15 9.68
N GLU A 82 -20.60 13.33 9.55
CA GLU A 82 -21.84 13.50 8.80
C GLU A 82 -21.72 12.99 7.34
N ASN A 83 -20.53 13.16 6.75
CA ASN A 83 -20.21 12.63 5.42
C ASN A 83 -20.31 11.10 5.35
N VAL A 84 -19.84 10.39 6.37
CA VAL A 84 -19.91 8.92 6.44
C VAL A 84 -21.36 8.49 6.60
N ALA A 85 -22.16 9.18 7.43
CA ALA A 85 -23.58 8.88 7.56
C ALA A 85 -24.34 9.04 6.23
N ARG A 86 -24.10 10.15 5.50
CA ARG A 86 -24.69 10.40 4.18
C ARG A 86 -24.23 9.39 3.13
N PHE A 87 -22.96 9.00 3.18
CA PHE A 87 -22.43 7.96 2.32
C PHE A 87 -23.14 6.63 2.54
N MET A 88 -23.26 6.18 3.80
CA MET A 88 -23.91 4.91 4.14
C MET A 88 -25.39 4.90 3.76
N GLU A 89 -26.09 6.04 3.85
CA GLU A 89 -27.46 6.17 3.34
C GLU A 89 -27.52 6.00 1.82
N ALA A 90 -26.62 6.68 1.08
CA ALA A 90 -26.57 6.64 -0.38
C ALA A 90 -26.11 5.30 -0.94
N SER A 91 -25.21 4.60 -0.24
CA SER A 91 -24.66 3.29 -0.63
C SER A 91 -25.55 2.12 -0.22
N GLY A 92 -26.64 2.35 0.51
CA GLY A 92 -27.49 1.28 1.04
C GLY A 92 -26.84 0.49 2.19
N GLY A 93 -25.90 1.10 2.91
CA GLY A 93 -25.18 0.50 4.03
C GLY A 93 -23.81 -0.09 3.67
N GLU A 94 -23.40 0.03 2.42
CA GLU A 94 -22.14 -0.50 1.93
C GLU A 94 -20.97 0.44 2.20
N SER A 95 -19.79 -0.12 2.49
CA SER A 95 -18.59 0.67 2.79
C SER A 95 -17.85 1.15 1.55
N LEU A 96 -18.09 0.55 0.38
CA LEU A 96 -17.45 0.90 -0.88
C LEU A 96 -18.46 1.37 -1.94
N MET A 97 -18.04 2.31 -2.76
CA MET A 97 -18.71 2.69 -4.01
C MET A 97 -17.67 2.91 -5.11
N TYR A 98 -18.06 2.64 -6.35
CA TYR A 98 -17.20 2.71 -7.53
C TYR A 98 -17.74 3.74 -8.52
N PHE A 99 -16.85 4.52 -9.13
CA PHE A 99 -17.22 5.55 -10.11
C PHE A 99 -16.28 5.48 -11.30
N ASP A 100 -16.82 5.50 -12.51
CA ASP A 100 -16.04 5.42 -13.76
C ASP A 100 -15.28 6.72 -14.08
N SER A 101 -15.79 7.86 -13.61
CA SER A 101 -15.33 9.17 -14.04
C SER A 101 -15.41 10.22 -12.94
N TYR A 102 -14.57 11.24 -13.04
CA TYR A 102 -14.58 12.38 -12.13
C TYR A 102 -15.95 13.08 -12.09
N LEU A 103 -16.65 13.17 -13.22
CA LEU A 103 -17.98 13.77 -13.27
C LEU A 103 -18.99 12.97 -12.45
N ALA A 104 -19.00 11.63 -12.56
CA ALA A 104 -19.88 10.78 -11.75
C ALA A 104 -19.57 10.92 -10.25
N LEU A 105 -18.29 10.96 -9.90
CA LEU A 105 -17.82 11.17 -8.54
C LEU A 105 -18.25 12.54 -7.99
N LYS A 106 -18.00 13.62 -8.73
CA LYS A 106 -18.37 14.99 -8.37
C LYS A 106 -19.87 15.12 -8.16
N MET A 107 -20.68 14.53 -9.05
CA MET A 107 -22.14 14.52 -8.91
C MET A 107 -22.58 13.79 -7.65
N PHE A 108 -21.90 12.71 -7.24
CA PHE A 108 -22.18 12.04 -5.98
C PHE A 108 -21.85 12.92 -4.76
N PHE A 109 -20.72 13.63 -4.76
CA PHE A 109 -20.37 14.55 -3.67
C PHE A 109 -21.38 15.69 -3.50
N ILE A 110 -21.83 16.29 -4.60
CA ILE A 110 -22.81 17.38 -4.55
C ILE A 110 -24.19 16.86 -4.13
N HIS A 111 -24.69 15.81 -4.76
CA HIS A 111 -26.08 15.38 -4.56
C HIS A 111 -26.28 14.50 -3.32
N SER A 112 -25.35 13.60 -3.02
CA SER A 112 -25.46 12.66 -1.89
C SER A 112 -24.81 13.24 -0.64
N LEU A 113 -23.58 13.74 -0.75
CA LEU A 113 -22.85 14.25 0.42
C LEU A 113 -23.15 15.73 0.72
N LYS A 114 -23.84 16.45 -0.17
CA LYS A 114 -24.19 17.88 -0.04
C LYS A 114 -22.96 18.78 0.10
N TRP A 115 -21.89 18.46 -0.59
CA TRP A 115 -20.71 19.32 -0.63
C TRP A 115 -20.99 20.58 -1.47
N GLU A 116 -20.45 21.72 -1.05
CA GLU A 116 -20.53 22.96 -1.83
C GLU A 116 -19.52 22.89 -2.98
N ASP A 117 -20.00 23.14 -4.20
CA ASP A 117 -19.15 23.28 -5.37
C ASP A 117 -18.88 24.77 -5.61
N LYS A 118 -17.71 25.24 -5.20
CA LYS A 118 -17.28 26.63 -5.40
C LYS A 118 -16.52 26.71 -6.72
N GLU A 119 -17.00 27.56 -7.61
CA GLU A 119 -16.35 27.84 -8.89
C GLU A 119 -16.22 26.62 -9.82
N ASP A 120 -17.04 25.57 -9.62
CA ASP A 120 -17.00 24.31 -10.38
C ASP A 120 -15.71 23.47 -10.16
N GLU A 121 -14.89 23.80 -9.15
CA GLU A 121 -13.56 23.20 -8.88
C GLU A 121 -13.56 22.26 -7.65
N LEU A 122 -14.52 21.35 -7.55
CA LEU A 122 -14.54 20.39 -6.43
C LEU A 122 -13.49 19.27 -6.60
N LEU A 123 -12.32 19.43 -5.97
CA LEU A 123 -11.17 18.50 -6.06
C LEU A 123 -10.56 18.49 -7.48
N PRO A 124 -9.97 19.62 -7.92
CA PRO A 124 -9.46 19.77 -9.29
C PRO A 124 -8.34 18.77 -9.63
N ASP A 125 -7.58 18.33 -8.62
CA ASP A 125 -6.50 17.35 -8.79
C ASP A 125 -7.01 15.97 -9.25
N LEU A 126 -8.30 15.68 -9.07
CA LEU A 126 -8.92 14.42 -9.52
C LEU A 126 -9.53 14.51 -10.92
N MET A 127 -9.47 15.66 -11.59
CA MET A 127 -10.08 15.85 -12.92
C MET A 127 -9.43 15.00 -14.02
N GLU A 128 -8.14 14.69 -13.85
CA GLU A 128 -7.38 13.89 -14.82
C GLU A 128 -7.45 12.38 -14.53
N CYS A 129 -8.01 12.00 -13.38
CA CYS A 129 -8.17 10.62 -12.95
C CYS A 129 -9.53 10.03 -13.36
N GLU A 130 -9.60 8.72 -13.40
CA GLU A 130 -10.80 7.92 -13.62
C GLU A 130 -10.88 6.74 -12.64
N ASN A 131 -11.86 5.85 -12.82
CA ASN A 131 -11.94 4.57 -12.09
C ASN A 131 -11.71 4.69 -10.57
N PHE A 132 -12.60 5.42 -9.90
CA PHE A 132 -12.45 5.75 -8.48
C PHE A 132 -13.07 4.70 -7.55
N VAL A 133 -12.40 4.46 -6.42
CA VAL A 133 -12.94 3.74 -5.26
C VAL A 133 -13.16 4.73 -4.13
N LEU A 134 -14.40 4.83 -3.63
CA LEU A 134 -14.70 5.54 -2.39
C LEU A 134 -14.89 4.55 -1.26
N TYR A 135 -14.23 4.84 -0.14
CA TYR A 135 -14.32 4.03 1.06
C TYR A 135 -14.75 4.85 2.26
N ALA A 136 -15.84 4.42 2.88
CA ALA A 136 -16.30 4.97 4.14
C ALA A 136 -15.81 4.11 5.31
N ASN A 137 -15.10 4.76 6.24
CA ASN A 137 -14.66 4.16 7.49
C ASN A 137 -15.03 5.07 8.68
N PRO A 138 -14.83 4.62 9.93
CA PRO A 138 -15.16 5.44 11.10
C PRO A 138 -14.39 6.77 11.20
N LYS A 139 -13.23 6.91 10.54
CA LYS A 139 -12.43 8.13 10.51
C LYS A 139 -12.94 9.14 9.47
N GLY A 140 -13.54 8.68 8.37
CA GLY A 140 -13.99 9.53 7.29
C GLY A 140 -14.19 8.80 5.96
N LEU A 141 -14.14 9.58 4.87
CA LEU A 141 -14.16 9.08 3.51
C LEU A 141 -12.75 9.11 2.94
N LEU A 142 -12.36 8.03 2.27
CA LEU A 142 -11.12 7.91 1.52
C LEU A 142 -11.45 7.74 0.04
N ILE A 143 -10.61 8.29 -0.82
CA ILE A 143 -10.74 8.23 -2.28
C ILE A 143 -9.48 7.56 -2.81
N GLY A 144 -9.66 6.53 -3.62
CA GLY A 144 -8.63 5.93 -4.45
C GLY A 144 -8.89 6.28 -5.91
N PRO A 145 -8.15 7.22 -6.52
CA PRO A 145 -8.20 7.45 -7.97
C PRO A 145 -7.52 6.32 -8.73
N ASP A 146 -7.94 6.05 -9.97
CA ASP A 146 -7.28 5.15 -10.95
C ASP A 146 -7.07 3.69 -10.50
N VAL A 147 -7.94 3.19 -9.61
CA VAL A 147 -7.73 1.88 -8.95
C VAL A 147 -8.97 1.00 -8.92
N ALA A 148 -10.13 1.48 -9.35
CA ALA A 148 -11.35 0.67 -9.33
C ALA A 148 -11.23 -0.56 -10.22
N THR A 149 -10.44 -0.52 -11.28
CA THR A 149 -10.15 -1.67 -12.16
C THR A 149 -9.56 -2.85 -11.41
N TYR A 150 -8.87 -2.63 -10.28
CA TYR A 150 -8.22 -3.70 -9.52
C TYR A 150 -9.15 -4.44 -8.54
N PHE A 151 -10.32 -3.88 -8.25
CA PHE A 151 -11.19 -4.38 -7.17
C PHE A 151 -12.18 -5.43 -7.68
N ALA A 152 -11.91 -6.70 -7.43
CA ALA A 152 -12.77 -7.85 -7.74
C ALA A 152 -14.01 -7.95 -6.81
N ASP A 153 -14.80 -6.89 -6.76
CA ASP A 153 -16.07 -6.84 -6.05
C ASP A 153 -17.23 -7.14 -7.02
N PRO A 154 -18.18 -8.04 -6.69
CA PRO A 154 -19.35 -8.31 -7.55
C PRO A 154 -20.19 -7.09 -7.92
N ARG A 155 -20.07 -5.99 -7.18
CA ARG A 155 -20.78 -4.71 -7.41
C ARG A 155 -19.99 -3.74 -8.26
N ASN A 156 -18.71 -4.04 -8.53
CA ASN A 156 -17.84 -3.19 -9.30
C ASN A 156 -17.87 -3.61 -10.78
N PRO A 157 -18.53 -2.83 -11.66
CA PRO A 157 -18.56 -3.14 -13.09
C PRO A 157 -17.25 -2.80 -13.82
N LEU A 158 -16.31 -2.11 -13.15
CA LEU A 158 -15.07 -1.61 -13.74
C LEU A 158 -13.91 -2.59 -13.58
N TYR A 159 -14.09 -3.65 -12.79
CA TYR A 159 -13.04 -4.61 -12.51
C TYR A 159 -12.50 -5.27 -13.79
N ASP A 160 -11.18 -5.26 -13.92
CA ASP A 160 -10.42 -5.86 -15.00
C ASP A 160 -9.29 -6.70 -14.39
N ALA A 161 -9.36 -8.02 -14.61
CA ALA A 161 -8.39 -8.95 -14.08
C ALA A 161 -7.01 -8.77 -14.71
N GLU A 162 -6.93 -8.40 -15.99
CA GLU A 162 -5.66 -8.21 -16.72
C GLU A 162 -4.94 -6.95 -16.19
N ALA A 163 -5.66 -5.82 -16.10
CA ALA A 163 -5.11 -4.60 -15.48
C ALA A 163 -4.70 -4.83 -14.01
N SER A 164 -5.50 -5.59 -13.25
CA SER A 164 -5.13 -5.96 -11.89
C SER A 164 -3.88 -6.83 -11.81
N GLU A 165 -3.65 -7.67 -12.81
CA GLU A 165 -2.48 -8.54 -12.88
C GLU A 165 -1.20 -7.74 -13.15
N GLU A 166 -1.31 -6.72 -14.00
CA GLU A 166 -0.19 -5.90 -14.45
C GLU A 166 0.17 -4.79 -13.44
N GLU A 167 -0.80 -4.11 -12.84
CA GLU A 167 -0.56 -2.83 -12.17
C GLU A 167 -0.96 -2.81 -10.68
N ALA A 168 -1.80 -3.74 -10.19
CA ALA A 168 -2.31 -3.64 -8.81
C ALA A 168 -1.25 -3.84 -7.71
N TYR A 169 -0.04 -4.29 -8.04
CA TYR A 169 1.06 -4.36 -7.08
C TYR A 169 1.55 -2.96 -6.66
N GLU A 170 1.32 -1.93 -7.49
CA GLU A 170 1.69 -0.54 -7.22
C GLU A 170 0.99 0.00 -5.97
N LEU A 171 -0.20 -0.51 -5.65
CA LEU A 171 -0.91 -0.19 -4.40
C LEU A 171 -0.10 -0.53 -3.14
N PHE A 172 0.85 -1.46 -3.24
CA PHE A 172 1.70 -1.92 -2.14
C PHE A 172 3.08 -1.29 -2.17
N THR A 173 3.51 -0.75 -3.32
CA THR A 173 4.90 -0.36 -3.57
C THR A 173 5.09 1.13 -3.82
N GLU A 174 4.07 1.83 -4.34
CA GLU A 174 4.16 3.25 -4.66
C GLU A 174 3.66 4.13 -3.52
N GLN A 175 4.51 5.07 -3.09
CA GLN A 175 4.22 5.97 -1.99
C GLN A 175 3.19 7.03 -2.39
N GLY A 176 2.19 7.25 -1.52
CA GLY A 176 1.21 8.33 -1.70
C GLY A 176 0.11 8.07 -2.74
N LEU A 177 0.20 6.99 -3.52
CA LEU A 177 -0.79 6.65 -4.54
C LEU A 177 -2.12 6.18 -3.91
N PHE A 178 -2.05 5.37 -2.84
CA PHE A 178 -3.25 4.72 -2.30
C PHE A 178 -3.37 4.80 -0.77
N PRO A 179 -4.52 5.21 -0.22
CA PRO A 179 -4.72 5.26 1.24
C PRO A 179 -4.59 3.87 1.88
N PHE A 180 -3.66 3.70 2.83
CA PHE A 180 -3.40 2.40 3.46
C PHE A 180 -4.62 1.77 4.15
N ASP A 181 -5.47 2.57 4.80
CA ASP A 181 -6.69 2.06 5.44
C ASP A 181 -7.64 1.40 4.42
N LEU A 182 -7.63 1.86 3.16
CA LEU A 182 -8.37 1.26 2.06
C LEU A 182 -7.67 0.00 1.53
N LEU A 183 -6.34 0.02 1.35
CA LEU A 183 -5.57 -1.18 0.99
C LEU A 183 -5.84 -2.33 1.96
N LYS A 184 -5.76 -2.03 3.26
CA LYS A 184 -6.02 -2.98 4.33
C LYS A 184 -7.44 -3.50 4.31
N TYR A 185 -8.43 -2.66 3.99
CA TYR A 185 -9.81 -3.10 3.82
C TYR A 185 -9.92 -4.05 2.62
N ALA A 186 -9.32 -3.70 1.49
CA ALA A 186 -9.35 -4.48 0.26
C ALA A 186 -8.76 -5.88 0.47
N MET A 187 -7.58 -5.98 1.09
CA MET A 187 -6.92 -7.25 1.39
C MET A 187 -7.74 -8.11 2.36
N LYS A 188 -8.29 -7.52 3.43
CA LYS A 188 -9.12 -8.27 4.40
C LYS A 188 -10.42 -8.83 3.83
N ASN A 189 -10.95 -8.20 2.79
CA ASN A 189 -12.18 -8.60 2.12
C ASN A 189 -11.92 -9.39 0.83
N ASN A 190 -10.65 -9.75 0.53
CA ASN A 190 -10.23 -10.45 -0.68
C ASN A 190 -10.66 -9.74 -1.98
N LEU A 191 -10.55 -8.40 -2.00
CA LEU A 191 -10.96 -7.59 -3.16
C LEU A 191 -9.85 -7.41 -4.20
N LEU A 192 -8.61 -7.81 -3.91
CA LEU A 192 -7.46 -7.73 -4.81
C LEU A 192 -6.89 -9.13 -5.12
N PRO A 193 -7.69 -10.09 -5.62
CA PRO A 193 -7.25 -11.47 -5.78
C PRO A 193 -6.24 -11.69 -6.90
N ASP A 194 -6.05 -10.72 -7.81
CA ASP A 194 -5.16 -10.84 -8.96
C ASP A 194 -3.92 -9.97 -8.87
N ALA A 195 -3.81 -9.15 -7.83
CA ALA A 195 -2.60 -8.40 -7.54
C ALA A 195 -1.40 -9.34 -7.40
N GLN A 196 -0.36 -9.07 -8.18
CA GLN A 196 0.89 -9.83 -8.12
C GLN A 196 2.09 -8.97 -8.45
N LEU A 197 3.22 -9.27 -7.80
CA LEU A 197 4.49 -8.64 -8.16
C LEU A 197 4.89 -9.03 -9.59
N PRO A 198 5.59 -8.16 -10.33
CA PRO A 198 5.86 -8.32 -11.77
C PRO A 198 6.98 -9.34 -12.07
N PHE A 199 6.92 -10.53 -11.48
CA PHE A 199 7.86 -11.63 -11.66
C PHE A 199 7.26 -13.00 -11.31
N GLU A 200 7.95 -14.08 -11.67
CA GLU A 200 7.50 -15.45 -11.41
C GLU A 200 7.30 -15.72 -9.91
N ASN A 201 6.15 -16.33 -9.56
CA ASN A 201 5.69 -16.54 -8.17
C ASN A 201 5.33 -15.25 -7.39
N GLY A 202 5.29 -14.10 -8.06
CA GLY A 202 4.97 -12.80 -7.47
C GLY A 202 3.62 -12.75 -6.77
N LYS A 203 2.62 -13.49 -7.28
CA LYS A 203 1.29 -13.58 -6.66
C LYS A 203 1.34 -14.19 -5.25
N THR A 204 1.91 -15.37 -5.12
CA THR A 204 2.05 -16.05 -3.83
C THR A 204 2.86 -15.20 -2.86
N LEU A 205 3.97 -14.64 -3.32
CA LEU A 205 4.83 -13.80 -2.50
C LEU A 205 4.09 -12.55 -1.99
N LEU A 206 3.35 -11.88 -2.86
CA LEU A 206 2.54 -10.71 -2.50
C LEU A 206 1.49 -11.10 -1.46
N HIS A 207 0.65 -12.10 -1.76
CA HIS A 207 -0.48 -12.45 -0.88
C HIS A 207 -0.04 -12.96 0.50
N ASP A 208 1.06 -13.72 0.57
CA ASP A 208 1.57 -14.24 1.84
C ASP A 208 2.28 -13.16 2.68
N ASN A 209 2.78 -12.08 2.04
CA ASN A 209 3.65 -11.09 2.69
C ASN A 209 3.20 -9.63 2.52
N TRP A 210 1.96 -9.38 2.08
CA TRP A 210 1.50 -8.04 1.67
C TRP A 210 1.67 -6.97 2.76
N ASP A 211 1.47 -7.33 4.02
CA ASP A 211 1.59 -6.38 5.15
C ASP A 211 3.05 -5.96 5.37
N PHE A 212 3.98 -6.90 5.16
CA PHE A 212 5.41 -6.60 5.21
C PHE A 212 5.82 -5.73 4.02
N LEU A 213 5.42 -6.11 2.80
CA LEU A 213 5.72 -5.35 1.58
C LEU A 213 5.20 -3.92 1.67
N ALA A 214 3.94 -3.74 2.07
CA ALA A 214 3.35 -2.42 2.25
C ALA A 214 4.10 -1.58 3.30
N ARG A 215 4.53 -2.16 4.43
CA ARG A 215 5.34 -1.42 5.42
C ARG A 215 6.69 -1.02 4.87
N TRP A 216 7.33 -1.92 4.13
CA TRP A 216 8.64 -1.71 3.56
C TRP A 216 8.62 -0.57 2.54
N PHE A 217 7.74 -0.65 1.55
CA PHE A 217 7.71 0.29 0.43
C PHE A 217 6.95 1.59 0.75
N LEU A 218 5.80 1.51 1.43
CA LEU A 218 5.02 2.72 1.72
C LEU A 218 5.66 3.57 2.84
N GLY A 219 6.49 2.98 3.70
CA GLY A 219 7.20 3.69 4.77
C GLY A 219 6.26 4.53 5.64
N GLU A 220 6.44 5.86 5.64
CA GLU A 220 5.60 6.78 6.41
C GLU A 220 4.13 6.80 5.93
N TYR A 221 3.86 6.47 4.68
CA TYR A 221 2.50 6.41 4.11
C TYR A 221 1.71 5.16 4.54
N TYR A 222 2.37 4.18 5.17
CA TYR A 222 1.71 3.01 5.75
C TYR A 222 0.84 3.39 6.97
N GLU A 223 1.24 4.38 7.75
CA GLU A 223 0.45 4.86 8.90
C GLU A 223 -0.22 6.18 8.49
N GLY A 224 -1.45 6.11 7.99
CA GLY A 224 -2.25 7.30 7.71
C GLY A 224 -2.34 8.19 8.96
N ASN A 225 -1.72 9.37 8.90
CA ASN A 225 -1.71 10.38 9.98
C ASN A 225 -3.14 10.79 10.40
#